data_AF-A0A662VL38-F1
#
_entry.id   AF-A0A662VL38-F1
#
_cell.length_a   1.000
_cell.length_b   1.000
_cell.length_c   1.000
_cell.angle_alpha   90.00
_cell.angle_beta   90.00
_cell.angle_gamma   90.00
#
_symmetry.space_group_name_H-M   'P 1'
#
loop_
_entity.id
_entity.type
_entity.pdbx_description
1 polymer ?
#
loop_
_entity_poly.entity_id
_entity_poly.type
_entity_poly.pdbx_seq_one_letter_code
_entity_poly.pdbx_strand_id
1 'polypeptide(L)'
;MIVIQFVFVGHKKERIIESIRALRREPISKIVLFIGEEDIPGESKARKTAEELKKDLEPVYDIEIAKIDKKNVIRAAKKLLEMIRGEKEGVLLNASGSLRSVAIAAYIAACVTGSRIVTSIPKYDENEEEVGIEEIVEIPTLPIDFPGEEQIQILSAIDSGVDSLDELIKRLNPGITSDKFAKERSRVSHHIAKLEKIGAVRKLKRGRNVRIELTPLGQFLMGGIGIGSA
;
A
#
# COMPACT_ATOMS: atom_id res chain seq x y z
N MET A 1 -6.10 -5.81 14.74
CA MET A 1 -6.02 -4.33 14.71
C MET A 1 -7.19 -3.89 13.86
N ILE A 2 -8.12 -3.09 14.40
CA ILE A 2 -9.29 -2.64 13.64
C ILE A 2 -8.81 -1.74 12.49
N VAL A 3 -9.46 -1.84 11.33
CA VAL A 3 -9.13 -1.08 10.12
C VAL A 3 -10.35 -0.30 9.66
N ILE A 4 -10.13 0.94 9.23
CA ILE A 4 -11.14 1.77 8.58
C ILE A 4 -10.89 1.72 7.08
N GLN A 5 -11.94 1.46 6.31
CA GLN A 5 -11.83 1.39 4.86
C GLN A 5 -12.31 2.70 4.22
N PHE A 6 -11.46 3.32 3.41
CA PHE A 6 -11.85 4.47 2.59
C PHE A 6 -12.15 3.98 1.18
N VAL A 7 -13.39 4.07 0.74
CA VAL A 7 -13.85 3.55 -0.55
C VAL A 7 -14.23 4.70 -1.46
N PHE A 8 -13.59 4.79 -2.62
CA PHE A 8 -13.91 5.84 -3.59
C PHE A 8 -15.04 5.38 -4.51
N VAL A 9 -16.16 6.10 -4.49
CA VAL A 9 -17.39 5.69 -5.17
C VAL A 9 -17.43 6.24 -6.60
N GLY A 10 -17.73 5.34 -7.53
CA GLY A 10 -18.09 5.64 -8.92
C GLY A 10 -19.45 5.04 -9.27
N HIS A 11 -19.64 4.62 -10.52
CA HIS A 11 -20.98 4.27 -11.03
C HIS A 11 -21.36 2.79 -10.91
N LYS A 12 -20.40 1.90 -10.64
CA LYS A 12 -20.60 0.44 -10.63
C LYS A 12 -20.72 -0.05 -9.19
N LYS A 13 -21.95 -0.17 -8.69
CA LYS A 13 -22.25 -0.56 -7.31
C LYS A 13 -21.72 -1.96 -6.98
N GLU A 14 -21.97 -2.90 -7.88
CA GLU A 14 -21.68 -4.32 -7.74
C GLU A 14 -20.18 -4.54 -7.53
N ARG A 15 -19.35 -3.87 -8.35
CA ARG A 15 -17.90 -3.87 -8.23
C ARG A 15 -17.42 -3.36 -6.87
N ILE A 16 -18.02 -2.29 -6.37
CA ILE A 16 -17.65 -1.73 -5.06
C ILE A 16 -18.00 -2.73 -3.95
N ILE A 17 -19.21 -3.29 -3.98
CA ILE A 17 -19.64 -4.32 -3.02
C ILE A 17 -18.71 -5.54 -3.06
N GLU A 18 -18.40 -6.06 -4.25
CA GLU A 18 -17.48 -7.19 -4.40
C GLU A 18 -16.10 -6.87 -3.85
N SER A 19 -15.58 -5.66 -4.09
CA SER A 19 -14.26 -5.25 -3.59
C SER A 19 -14.23 -5.19 -2.06
N ILE A 20 -15.30 -4.69 -1.43
CA ILE A 20 -15.44 -4.68 0.04
C ILE A 20 -15.56 -6.11 0.57
N ARG A 21 -16.34 -6.96 -0.11
CA ARG A 21 -16.54 -8.36 0.28
C ARG A 21 -15.28 -9.22 0.12
N ALA A 22 -14.44 -8.96 -0.87
CA ALA A 22 -13.16 -9.63 -1.03
C ALA A 22 -12.21 -9.37 0.16
N LEU A 23 -12.43 -8.27 0.88
CA LEU A 23 -11.65 -7.86 2.05
C LEU A 23 -12.29 -8.29 3.39
N ARG A 24 -13.28 -9.20 3.40
CA ARG A 24 -13.95 -9.69 4.63
C ARG A 24 -13.03 -10.29 5.71
N ARG A 25 -11.81 -10.69 5.34
CA ARG A 25 -10.81 -11.19 6.29
C ARG A 25 -10.13 -10.08 7.08
N GLU A 26 -10.22 -8.84 6.59
CA GLU A 26 -9.76 -7.66 7.31
C GLU A 26 -10.80 -7.30 8.38
N PRO A 27 -10.38 -6.92 9.60
CA PRO A 27 -11.27 -6.53 10.70
C PRO A 27 -11.81 -5.10 10.49
N ILE A 28 -12.62 -4.92 9.44
CA ILE A 28 -13.21 -3.64 9.05
C ILE A 28 -14.45 -3.37 9.91
N SER A 29 -14.44 -2.27 10.67
CA SER A 29 -15.61 -1.84 11.47
C SER A 29 -16.32 -0.61 10.89
N LYS A 30 -15.59 0.24 10.16
CA LYS A 30 -16.08 1.49 9.57
C LYS A 30 -15.66 1.59 8.10
N ILE A 31 -16.57 2.07 7.26
CA ILE A 31 -16.33 2.37 5.86
C ILE A 31 -16.71 3.82 5.59
N VAL A 32 -15.77 4.58 5.03
CA VAL A 32 -16.00 5.95 4.56
C VAL A 32 -16.14 5.92 3.04
N LEU A 33 -17.33 6.22 2.54
CA LEU A 33 -17.66 6.31 1.13
C LEU A 33 -17.37 7.72 0.61
N PHE A 34 -16.43 7.84 -0.32
CA PHE A 34 -16.05 9.12 -0.91
C PHE A 34 -16.78 9.39 -2.23
N ILE A 35 -17.51 10.49 -2.28
CA ILE A 35 -18.19 11.04 -3.46
C ILE A 35 -17.61 12.39 -3.87
N GLY A 36 -17.88 12.85 -5.09
CA GLY A 36 -17.40 14.13 -5.60
C GLY A 36 -18.04 15.34 -4.89
N GLU A 37 -17.24 16.38 -4.68
CA GLU A 37 -17.73 17.71 -4.31
C GLU A 37 -18.41 18.38 -5.50
N GLU A 38 -17.86 18.20 -6.70
CA GLU A 38 -18.30 18.84 -7.94
C GLU A 38 -19.45 18.09 -8.61
N ASP A 39 -20.38 18.82 -9.23
CA ASP A 39 -21.38 18.24 -10.11
C ASP A 39 -20.79 18.01 -11.51
N ILE A 40 -19.96 16.98 -11.63
CA ILE A 40 -19.41 16.48 -12.90
C ILE A 40 -20.33 15.42 -13.54
N PRO A 41 -20.22 15.18 -14.86
CA PRO A 41 -20.95 14.10 -15.51
C PRO A 41 -20.76 12.78 -14.78
N GLY A 42 -21.88 12.16 -14.38
CA GLY A 42 -21.89 10.91 -13.63
C GLY A 42 -21.91 11.05 -12.10
N GLU A 43 -21.64 12.23 -11.54
CA GLU A 43 -21.61 12.40 -10.09
C GLU A 43 -22.97 12.13 -9.43
N SER A 44 -24.07 12.53 -10.06
CA SER A 44 -25.42 12.21 -9.58
C SER A 44 -25.63 10.70 -9.42
N LYS A 45 -25.08 9.90 -10.34
CA LYS A 45 -25.10 8.44 -10.28
C LYS A 45 -24.18 7.92 -9.18
N ALA A 46 -23.00 8.50 -8.99
CA ALA A 46 -22.09 8.15 -7.89
C ALA A 46 -22.70 8.45 -6.51
N ARG A 47 -23.36 9.61 -6.33
CA ARG A 47 -24.11 9.95 -5.10
C ARG A 47 -25.21 8.95 -4.83
N LYS A 48 -26.03 8.61 -5.84
CA LYS A 48 -27.07 7.57 -5.70
C LYS A 48 -26.47 6.22 -5.32
N THR A 49 -25.35 5.85 -5.96
CA THR A 49 -24.63 4.61 -5.67
C THR A 49 -24.13 4.59 -4.23
N ALA A 50 -23.60 5.70 -3.70
CA ALA A 50 -23.15 5.80 -2.32
C ALA A 50 -24.30 5.63 -1.31
N GLU A 51 -25.46 6.24 -1.57
CA GLU A 51 -26.65 6.07 -0.71
C GLU A 51 -27.18 4.64 -0.73
N GLU A 52 -27.19 3.99 -1.90
CA GLU A 52 -27.58 2.58 -2.02
C GLU A 52 -26.58 1.66 -1.31
N LEU A 53 -25.27 1.92 -1.46
CA LEU A 53 -24.22 1.18 -0.75
C LEU A 53 -24.35 1.35 0.77
N LYS A 54 -24.63 2.57 1.24
CA LYS A 54 -24.83 2.86 2.66
C LYS A 54 -25.95 2.00 3.23
N LYS A 55 -27.13 2.00 2.60
CA LYS A 55 -28.27 1.18 3.04
C LYS A 55 -27.95 -0.31 3.10
N ASP A 56 -27.22 -0.82 2.11
CA ASP A 56 -26.90 -2.25 2.03
C ASP A 56 -25.81 -2.69 3.03
N LEU A 57 -24.93 -1.78 3.43
CA LEU A 57 -23.74 -2.08 4.24
C LEU A 57 -23.87 -1.67 5.72
N GLU A 58 -24.72 -0.70 6.05
CA GLU A 58 -25.03 -0.25 7.42
C GLU A 58 -25.41 -1.38 8.41
N PRO A 59 -26.07 -2.49 8.00
CA PRO A 59 -26.35 -3.59 8.93
C PRO A 59 -25.09 -4.29 9.47
N VAL A 60 -23.94 -4.12 8.82
CA VAL A 60 -22.69 -4.83 9.13
C VAL A 60 -21.56 -3.87 9.51
N TYR A 61 -21.54 -2.66 8.95
CA TYR A 61 -20.46 -1.70 9.11
C TYR A 61 -20.99 -0.31 9.50
N ASP A 62 -20.20 0.47 10.23
CA ASP A 62 -20.45 1.91 10.37
C ASP A 62 -20.13 2.63 9.06
N ILE A 63 -21.13 3.29 8.45
CA ILE A 63 -20.98 3.92 7.13
C ILE A 63 -21.04 5.44 7.23
N GLU A 64 -19.96 6.10 6.82
CA GLU A 64 -19.88 7.55 6.66
C GLU A 64 -19.81 7.91 5.17
N ILE A 65 -20.45 9.00 4.74
CA ILE A 65 -20.27 9.54 3.39
C ILE A 65 -19.48 10.85 3.50
N ALA A 66 -18.31 10.86 2.88
CA ALA A 66 -17.44 12.03 2.77
C ALA A 66 -17.38 12.53 1.33
N LYS A 67 -17.07 13.81 1.16
CA LYS A 67 -16.86 14.39 -0.18
C LYS A 67 -15.37 14.46 -0.52
N ILE A 68 -15.00 14.52 -1.79
CA ILE A 68 -13.63 14.74 -2.25
C ILE A 68 -13.62 15.51 -3.57
N ASP A 69 -12.59 16.33 -3.77
CA ASP A 69 -12.37 17.03 -5.05
C ASP A 69 -11.92 16.01 -6.12
N LYS A 70 -12.75 15.77 -7.13
CA LYS A 70 -12.44 14.78 -8.18
C LYS A 70 -11.59 15.36 -9.32
N LYS A 71 -11.44 16.68 -9.39
CA LYS A 71 -10.73 17.40 -10.45
C LYS A 71 -9.30 17.76 -10.07
N ASN A 72 -9.01 17.92 -8.78
CA ASN A 72 -7.72 18.34 -8.26
C ASN A 72 -7.13 17.28 -7.33
N VAL A 73 -6.18 16.51 -7.89
CA VAL A 73 -5.47 15.43 -7.21
C VAL A 73 -4.81 15.90 -5.91
N ILE A 74 -4.23 17.10 -5.87
CA ILE A 74 -3.52 17.61 -4.69
C ILE A 74 -4.49 17.97 -3.56
N ARG A 75 -5.62 18.61 -3.89
CA ARG A 75 -6.67 18.90 -2.89
C ARG A 75 -7.29 17.63 -2.35
N ALA A 76 -7.56 16.66 -3.22
CA ALA A 76 -8.02 15.33 -2.85
C ALA A 76 -7.04 14.64 -1.89
N ALA A 77 -5.75 14.60 -2.25
CA ALA A 77 -4.71 13.97 -1.43
C ALA A 77 -4.56 14.67 -0.08
N LYS A 78 -4.61 16.01 -0.04
CA LYS A 78 -4.59 16.78 1.21
C LYS A 78 -5.76 16.43 2.13
N LYS A 79 -6.98 16.34 1.58
CA LYS A 79 -8.17 15.95 2.35
C LYS A 79 -8.03 14.53 2.91
N LEU A 80 -7.57 13.58 2.08
CA LEU A 80 -7.34 12.22 2.53
C LEU A 80 -6.28 12.16 3.62
N LEU A 81 -5.19 12.93 3.50
CA LEU A 81 -4.16 13.04 4.52
C LEU A 81 -4.73 13.54 5.87
N GLU A 82 -5.57 14.57 5.85
CA GLU A 82 -6.23 15.10 7.04
C GLU A 82 -7.16 14.07 7.68
N MET A 83 -7.97 13.38 6.87
CA MET A 83 -8.89 12.35 7.37
C MET A 83 -8.13 11.13 7.93
N ILE A 84 -7.12 10.62 7.22
CA ILE A 84 -6.31 9.49 7.69
C ILE A 84 -5.64 9.80 9.03
N ARG A 85 -5.10 11.01 9.19
CA ARG A 85 -4.46 11.43 10.44
C ARG A 85 -5.44 11.65 11.59
N GLY A 86 -6.72 11.88 11.28
CA GLY A 86 -7.78 12.00 12.28
C GLY A 86 -8.23 10.65 12.85
N GLU A 87 -8.00 9.56 12.11
CA GLU A 87 -8.34 8.20 12.54
C GLU A 87 -7.25 7.61 13.45
N LYS A 88 -7.65 6.88 14.48
CA LYS A 88 -6.71 6.22 15.42
C LYS A 88 -6.37 4.80 14.96
N GLU A 89 -7.27 4.20 14.20
CA GLU A 89 -7.15 2.89 13.58
C GLU A 89 -6.31 2.94 12.29
N GLY A 90 -5.89 1.77 11.80
CA GLY A 90 -5.23 1.68 10.50
C GLY A 90 -6.21 1.99 9.37
N VAL A 91 -5.76 2.69 8.32
CA VAL A 91 -6.58 3.00 7.15
C VAL A 91 -6.21 2.13 5.96
N LEU A 92 -7.23 1.56 5.31
CA LEU A 92 -7.14 0.83 4.04
C LEU A 92 -7.87 1.62 2.95
N LEU A 93 -7.12 2.15 1.99
CA LEU A 93 -7.65 2.87 0.85
C LEU A 93 -8.06 1.87 -0.25
N ASN A 94 -9.33 1.86 -0.62
CA ASN A 94 -9.85 1.01 -1.70
C ASN A 94 -10.10 1.85 -2.96
N ALA A 95 -9.14 1.78 -3.89
CA ALA A 95 -9.11 2.50 -5.16
C ALA A 95 -9.91 1.83 -6.29
N SER A 96 -10.71 0.80 -6.00
CA SER A 96 -11.37 -0.03 -7.01
C SER A 96 -12.52 0.65 -7.76
N GLY A 97 -13.13 1.69 -7.19
CA GLY A 97 -14.47 2.14 -7.59
C GLY A 97 -14.59 3.48 -8.32
N SER A 98 -13.58 4.35 -8.29
CA SER A 98 -13.70 5.75 -8.74
C SER A 98 -12.76 6.12 -9.90
N LEU A 99 -12.70 7.42 -10.20
CA LEU A 99 -11.82 7.97 -11.22
C LEU A 99 -10.35 7.72 -10.90
N ARG A 100 -9.54 7.55 -11.95
CA ARG A 100 -8.09 7.38 -11.84
C ARG A 100 -7.42 8.54 -11.09
N SER A 101 -7.92 9.77 -11.23
CA SER A 101 -7.43 10.94 -10.50
C SER A 101 -7.53 10.76 -8.99
N VAL A 102 -8.62 10.18 -8.50
CA VAL A 102 -8.84 9.91 -7.08
C VAL A 102 -7.97 8.75 -6.61
N ALA A 103 -7.79 7.71 -7.43
CA ALA A 103 -6.86 6.62 -7.14
C ALA A 103 -5.41 7.14 -6.99
N ILE A 104 -4.97 8.07 -7.85
CA ILE A 104 -3.67 8.72 -7.73
C ILE A 104 -3.58 9.55 -6.45
N ALA A 105 -4.62 10.31 -6.11
CA ALA A 105 -4.67 11.08 -4.85
C ALA A 105 -4.57 10.16 -3.62
N ALA A 106 -5.28 9.03 -3.64
CA ALA A 106 -5.21 8.00 -2.62
C ALA A 106 -3.81 7.39 -2.51
N TYR A 107 -3.17 7.12 -3.65
CA TYR A 107 -1.80 6.61 -3.67
C TYR A 107 -0.81 7.60 -3.06
N ILE A 108 -0.90 8.88 -3.39
CA ILE A 108 -0.08 9.93 -2.77
C ILE A 108 -0.31 9.97 -1.26
N ALA A 109 -1.56 9.95 -0.81
CA ALA A 109 -1.90 9.93 0.60
C ALA A 109 -1.36 8.67 1.32
N ALA A 110 -1.41 7.52 0.66
CA ALA A 110 -0.84 6.25 1.15
C ALA A 110 0.67 6.36 1.35
N CYS A 111 1.42 6.87 0.36
CA CYS A 111 2.86 7.10 0.47
C CYS A 111 3.23 8.02 1.64
N VAL A 112 2.43 9.07 1.89
CA VAL A 112 2.67 10.03 2.98
C VAL A 112 2.36 9.46 4.37
N THR A 113 1.32 8.63 4.47
CA THR A 113 0.81 8.16 5.76
C THR A 113 1.28 6.77 6.13
N GLY A 114 1.81 6.00 5.18
CA GLY A 114 2.04 4.57 5.33
C GLY A 114 0.75 3.75 5.36
N SER A 115 -0.39 4.32 4.94
CA SER A 115 -1.66 3.59 4.83
C SER A 115 -1.58 2.54 3.72
N ARG A 116 -2.30 1.44 3.90
CA ARG A 116 -2.42 0.40 2.86
C ARG A 116 -3.36 0.89 1.77
N ILE A 117 -3.10 0.50 0.53
CA ILE A 117 -3.94 0.81 -0.62
C ILE A 117 -4.13 -0.42 -1.49
N VAL A 118 -5.37 -0.67 -1.90
CA VAL A 118 -5.75 -1.83 -2.72
C VAL A 118 -6.57 -1.39 -3.93
N THR A 119 -6.52 -2.20 -4.98
CA THR A 119 -7.39 -2.08 -6.17
C THR A 119 -7.84 -3.44 -6.64
N SER A 120 -8.99 -3.48 -7.32
CA SER A 120 -9.53 -4.69 -7.93
C SER A 120 -8.99 -4.88 -9.35
N ILE A 121 -8.56 -6.08 -9.68
CA ILE A 121 -8.40 -6.53 -11.07
C ILE A 121 -9.75 -7.09 -11.55
N PRO A 122 -10.36 -6.48 -12.58
CA PRO A 122 -11.65 -6.94 -13.10
C PRO A 122 -11.51 -8.32 -13.76
N LYS A 123 -12.53 -9.17 -13.55
CA LYS A 123 -12.69 -10.44 -14.25
C LYS A 123 -13.51 -10.21 -15.52
N TYR A 124 -13.05 -10.79 -16.62
CA TYR A 124 -13.75 -10.76 -17.90
C TYR A 124 -14.25 -12.16 -18.28
N ASP A 125 -15.39 -12.21 -18.98
CA ASP A 125 -15.86 -13.44 -19.62
C ASP A 125 -15.26 -13.62 -21.04
N GLU A 126 -15.71 -14.65 -21.75
CA GLU A 126 -15.27 -14.96 -23.12
C GLU A 126 -15.64 -13.87 -24.14
N ASN A 127 -16.58 -12.99 -23.80
CA ASN A 127 -17.03 -11.87 -24.65
C ASN A 127 -16.33 -10.55 -24.29
N GLU A 128 -15.30 -10.58 -23.43
CA GLU A 128 -14.61 -9.40 -22.90
C GLU A 128 -15.52 -8.47 -22.07
N GLU A 129 -16.62 -9.00 -21.52
CA GLU A 129 -17.50 -8.26 -20.61
C GLU A 129 -17.03 -8.39 -19.16
N GLU A 130 -17.00 -7.27 -18.43
CA GLU A 130 -16.61 -7.26 -17.01
C GLU A 130 -17.71 -7.93 -16.17
N VAL A 131 -17.45 -9.16 -15.70
CA VAL A 131 -18.41 -10.00 -14.95
C VAL A 131 -18.16 -10.02 -13.44
N GLY A 132 -17.08 -9.39 -12.96
CA GLY A 132 -16.79 -9.29 -11.51
C GLY A 132 -15.36 -8.91 -11.22
N ILE A 133 -14.85 -9.33 -10.07
CA ILE A 133 -13.45 -9.15 -9.64
C ILE A 133 -12.71 -10.48 -9.70
N GLU A 134 -11.54 -10.49 -10.35
CA GLU A 134 -10.62 -11.63 -10.38
C GLU A 134 -9.80 -11.69 -9.09
N GLU A 135 -9.16 -10.57 -8.75
CA GLU A 135 -8.34 -10.46 -7.55
C GLU A 135 -8.34 -9.04 -6.96
N ILE A 136 -8.03 -8.95 -5.67
CA ILE A 136 -7.67 -7.69 -5.01
C ILE A 136 -6.16 -7.66 -4.85
N VAL A 137 -5.54 -6.63 -5.42
CA VAL A 137 -4.09 -6.42 -5.32
C VAL A 137 -3.80 -5.25 -4.39
N GLU A 138 -2.83 -5.46 -3.50
CA GLU A 138 -2.28 -4.39 -2.67
C GLU A 138 -1.20 -3.64 -3.45
N ILE A 139 -1.35 -2.32 -3.58
CA ILE A 139 -0.43 -1.48 -4.34
C ILE A 139 0.75 -1.11 -3.43
N PRO A 140 2.00 -1.40 -3.81
CA PRO A 140 3.16 -1.02 -3.03
C PRO A 140 3.32 0.50 -2.98
N THR A 141 3.38 1.06 -1.78
CA THR A 141 3.64 2.49 -1.56
C THR A 141 5.13 2.79 -1.65
N LEU A 142 5.49 3.87 -2.32
CA LEU A 142 6.87 4.34 -2.34
C LEU A 142 7.22 5.06 -1.03
N PRO A 143 8.41 4.81 -0.45
CA PRO A 143 8.88 5.57 0.69
C PRO A 143 9.16 7.03 0.27
N ILE A 144 8.71 7.99 1.09
CA ILE A 144 9.03 9.41 0.86
C ILE A 144 10.47 9.70 1.25
N ASP A 145 10.97 9.04 2.30
CA ASP A 145 12.36 9.10 2.70
C ASP A 145 13.09 7.90 2.09
N PHE A 146 13.90 8.17 1.06
CA PHE A 146 14.64 7.12 0.37
C PHE A 146 15.74 6.55 1.29
N PRO A 147 16.10 5.27 1.14
CA PRO A 147 17.19 4.70 1.91
C PRO A 147 18.49 5.48 1.69
N GLY A 148 19.21 5.80 2.77
CA GLY A 148 20.53 6.44 2.67
C GLY A 148 21.59 5.51 2.05
N GLU A 149 22.77 6.05 1.71
CA GLU A 149 23.85 5.31 1.04
C GLU A 149 24.18 3.96 1.72
N GLU A 150 24.27 3.95 3.05
CA GLU A 150 24.56 2.75 3.82
C GLU A 150 23.45 1.69 3.69
N GLN A 151 22.19 2.10 3.64
CA GLN A 151 21.07 1.19 3.42
C GLN A 151 21.04 0.68 1.97
N ILE A 152 21.44 1.50 1.01
CA ILE A 152 21.59 1.11 -0.40
C ILE A 152 22.69 0.07 -0.54
N GLN A 153 23.83 0.24 0.13
CA GLN A 153 24.90 -0.77 0.16
C GLN A 153 24.40 -2.10 0.74
N ILE A 154 23.57 -2.04 1.78
CA ILE A 154 22.93 -3.24 2.36
C ILE A 154 21.99 -3.90 1.35
N LEU A 155 21.13 -3.14 0.65
CA LEU A 155 20.26 -3.68 -0.39
C LEU A 155 21.07 -4.33 -1.53
N SER A 156 22.15 -3.68 -1.96
CA SER A 156 23.09 -4.20 -2.96
C SER A 156 23.74 -5.52 -2.52
N ALA A 157 24.17 -5.62 -1.27
CA ALA A 157 24.80 -6.83 -0.74
C ALA A 157 23.81 -8.01 -0.55
N ILE A 158 22.52 -7.72 -0.37
CA ILE A 158 21.47 -8.76 -0.38
C ILE A 158 21.35 -9.35 -1.78
N ASP A 159 21.33 -8.52 -2.83
CA ASP A 159 21.21 -8.93 -4.24
C ASP A 159 20.06 -9.95 -4.44
N SER A 160 20.38 -11.19 -4.84
CA SER A 160 19.46 -12.32 -5.04
C SER A 160 19.00 -13.01 -3.76
N GLY A 161 19.49 -12.56 -2.60
CA GLY A 161 19.18 -13.06 -1.27
C GLY A 161 20.42 -13.57 -0.51
N VAL A 162 20.26 -13.60 0.81
CA VAL A 162 21.25 -14.14 1.77
C VAL A 162 20.54 -15.05 2.75
N ASP A 163 21.17 -16.15 3.15
CA ASP A 163 20.56 -17.16 4.03
C ASP A 163 20.74 -16.85 5.52
N SER A 164 21.52 -15.81 5.85
CA SER A 164 21.66 -15.30 7.22
C SER A 164 22.14 -13.86 7.27
N LEU A 165 21.95 -13.22 8.44
CA LEU A 165 22.55 -11.92 8.75
C LEU A 165 24.09 -11.99 8.73
N ASP A 166 24.67 -13.12 9.13
CA ASP A 166 26.11 -13.29 9.22
C ASP A 166 26.75 -13.39 7.82
N GLU A 167 26.05 -14.00 6.87
CA GLU A 167 26.43 -13.99 5.45
C GLU A 167 26.41 -12.56 4.89
N LEU A 168 25.35 -11.80 5.18
CA LEU A 168 25.23 -10.40 4.74
C LEU A 168 26.39 -9.54 5.25
N ILE A 169 26.73 -9.68 6.54
CA ILE A 169 27.87 -8.96 7.14
C ILE A 169 29.18 -9.30 6.42
N LYS A 170 29.41 -10.58 6.11
CA LYS A 170 30.61 -11.02 5.38
C LYS A 170 30.67 -10.47 3.95
N ARG A 171 29.53 -10.33 3.27
CA ARG A 171 29.45 -9.68 1.96
C ARG A 171 29.75 -8.18 2.03
N LEU A 172 29.25 -7.50 3.06
CA LEU A 172 29.45 -6.06 3.27
C LEU A 172 30.88 -5.70 3.69
N ASN A 173 31.50 -6.53 4.53
CA ASN A 173 32.86 -6.33 5.01
C ASN A 173 33.67 -7.64 4.89
N PRO A 174 34.19 -7.95 3.68
CA PRO A 174 35.08 -9.08 3.47
C PRO A 174 36.32 -8.95 4.37
N GLY A 175 36.52 -9.91 5.28
CA GLY A 175 37.65 -9.89 6.22
C GLY A 175 37.36 -9.28 7.59
N ILE A 176 36.09 -9.02 7.95
CA ILE A 176 35.73 -8.60 9.31
C ILE A 176 36.27 -9.58 10.37
N THR A 177 36.90 -9.02 11.39
CA THR A 177 37.47 -9.77 12.52
C THR A 177 36.39 -10.10 13.57
N SER A 178 36.61 -11.16 14.35
CA SER A 178 35.63 -11.67 15.33
C SER A 178 35.26 -10.65 16.41
N ASP A 179 36.21 -9.80 16.82
CA ASP A 179 36.04 -8.73 17.81
C ASP A 179 35.10 -7.61 17.31
N LYS A 180 35.04 -7.36 15.99
CA LYS A 180 34.18 -6.33 15.38
C LYS A 180 32.83 -6.88 14.91
N PHE A 181 32.70 -8.21 14.81
CA PHE A 181 31.54 -8.87 14.23
C PHE A 181 30.23 -8.56 15.00
N ALA A 182 30.28 -8.56 16.33
CA ALA A 182 29.09 -8.30 17.16
C ALA A 182 28.54 -6.87 16.96
N LYS A 183 29.43 -5.88 16.87
CA LYS A 183 29.07 -4.47 16.62
C LYS A 183 28.43 -4.32 15.23
N GLU A 184 29.04 -4.94 14.23
CA GLU A 184 28.54 -4.91 12.85
C GLU A 184 27.19 -5.61 12.71
N ARG A 185 27.00 -6.73 13.42
CA ARG A 185 25.72 -7.44 13.48
C ARG A 185 24.60 -6.55 14.02
N SER A 186 24.85 -5.83 15.10
CA SER A 186 23.88 -4.89 15.65
C SER A 186 23.54 -3.77 14.66
N ARG A 187 24.56 -3.21 13.99
CA ARG A 187 24.39 -2.15 12.97
C ARG A 187 23.54 -2.64 11.80
N VAL A 188 23.95 -3.73 11.14
CA VAL A 188 23.24 -4.27 9.97
C VAL A 188 21.83 -4.71 10.33
N SER A 189 21.63 -5.35 11.49
CA SER A 189 20.29 -5.73 11.96
C SER A 189 19.36 -4.52 12.12
N HIS A 190 19.87 -3.39 12.62
CA HIS A 190 19.11 -2.16 12.75
C HIS A 190 18.69 -1.59 11.38
N HIS A 191 19.59 -1.55 10.40
CA HIS A 191 19.23 -1.10 9.04
C HIS A 191 18.25 -2.05 8.35
N ILE A 192 18.41 -3.37 8.51
CA ILE A 192 17.47 -4.36 7.98
C ILE A 192 16.07 -4.14 8.56
N ALA A 193 15.94 -3.84 9.85
CA ALA A 193 14.65 -3.53 10.45
C ALA A 193 13.99 -2.29 9.82
N LYS A 194 14.77 -1.25 9.50
CA LYS A 194 14.27 -0.07 8.77
C LYS A 194 13.85 -0.41 7.34
N LEU A 195 14.65 -1.19 6.63
CA LEU A 195 14.37 -1.62 5.25
C LEU A 195 13.14 -2.54 5.16
N GLU A 196 12.95 -3.41 6.15
CA GLU A 196 11.76 -4.24 6.31
C GLU A 196 10.51 -3.39 6.60
N LYS A 197 10.64 -2.36 7.46
CA LYS A 197 9.54 -1.43 7.78
C LYS A 197 9.01 -0.68 6.55
N ILE A 198 9.87 -0.30 5.62
CA ILE A 198 9.47 0.36 4.37
C ILE A 198 9.10 -0.65 3.25
N GLY A 199 9.12 -1.95 3.54
CA GLY A 199 8.75 -3.00 2.60
C GLY A 199 9.80 -3.31 1.51
N ALA A 200 11.03 -2.82 1.64
CA ALA A 200 12.11 -3.09 0.67
C ALA A 200 12.71 -4.49 0.82
N VAL A 201 12.62 -5.07 2.03
CA VAL A 201 13.21 -6.36 2.39
C VAL A 201 12.17 -7.21 3.11
N ARG A 202 12.22 -8.53 2.91
CA ARG A 202 11.46 -9.50 3.70
C ARG A 202 12.36 -10.56 4.33
N LYS A 203 11.99 -11.03 5.52
CA LYS A 203 12.63 -12.15 6.21
C LYS A 203 11.79 -13.40 6.10
N LEU A 204 12.38 -14.48 5.59
CA LEU A 204 11.75 -15.80 5.48
C LEU A 204 12.41 -16.77 6.46
N LYS A 205 11.63 -17.31 7.39
CA LYS A 205 12.12 -18.29 8.35
C LYS A 205 12.29 -19.65 7.66
N ARG A 206 13.52 -20.16 7.59
CA ARG A 206 13.85 -21.49 7.06
C ARG A 206 14.53 -22.32 8.15
N GLY A 207 13.72 -23.09 8.88
CA GLY A 207 14.19 -23.88 10.02
C GLY A 207 14.77 -22.99 11.13
N ARG A 208 16.06 -23.16 11.44
CA ARG A 208 16.80 -22.32 12.40
C ARG A 208 17.36 -21.03 11.80
N ASN A 209 17.35 -20.90 10.47
CA ASN A 209 17.93 -19.77 9.76
C ASN A 209 16.85 -18.79 9.29
N VAL A 210 17.27 -17.55 9.03
CA VAL A 210 16.41 -16.49 8.48
C VAL A 210 17.04 -16.03 7.18
N ARG A 211 16.38 -16.37 6.08
CA ARG A 211 16.74 -15.89 4.75
C ARG A 211 16.21 -14.47 4.57
N ILE A 212 17.01 -13.60 4.01
CA ILE A 212 16.70 -12.19 3.77
C ILE A 212 16.69 -11.99 2.26
N GLU A 213 15.60 -11.44 1.74
CA GLU A 213 15.40 -11.23 0.29
C GLU A 213 14.90 -9.81 0.01
N LEU A 214 15.28 -9.27 -1.13
CA LEU A 214 14.67 -8.06 -1.68
C LEU A 214 13.23 -8.35 -2.09
N THR A 215 12.34 -7.39 -1.82
CA THR A 215 10.99 -7.38 -2.43
C THR A 215 11.06 -6.74 -3.82
N PRO A 216 9.98 -6.77 -4.63
CA PRO A 216 9.93 -6.00 -5.88
C PRO A 216 10.23 -4.51 -5.66
N LEU A 217 9.80 -3.93 -4.54
CA LEU A 217 10.14 -2.56 -4.16
C LEU A 217 11.65 -2.42 -3.89
N GLY A 218 12.25 -3.35 -3.16
CA GLY A 218 13.70 -3.37 -2.93
C GLY A 218 14.51 -3.42 -4.23
N GLN A 219 14.08 -4.24 -5.18
CA GLN A 219 14.68 -4.32 -6.52
C GLN A 219 14.49 -3.03 -7.32
N PHE A 220 13.30 -2.44 -7.27
CA PHE A 220 13.01 -1.15 -7.91
C PHE A 220 13.90 -0.03 -7.37
N LEU A 221 14.07 0.06 -6.04
CA LEU A 221 14.92 1.06 -5.40
C LEU A 221 16.37 0.95 -5.87
N MET A 222 16.88 -0.29 -6.01
CA MET A 222 18.22 -0.54 -6.57
C MET A 222 18.35 -0.04 -8.02
N GLY A 223 17.31 -0.20 -8.85
CA GLY A 223 17.31 0.25 -10.24
C GLY A 223 17.17 1.77 -10.42
N GLY A 224 16.39 2.44 -9.56
CA GLY A 224 16.14 3.88 -9.65
C GLY A 224 17.35 4.76 -9.32
N ILE A 225 18.25 4.30 -8.45
CA ILE A 225 19.44 5.05 -8.02
C ILE A 225 20.52 5.09 -9.14
N GLY A 226 20.52 4.11 -10.05
CA GLY A 226 21.40 4.11 -11.22
C GLY A 226 21.10 5.20 -12.25
N ILE A 227 19.93 5.86 -12.15
CA ILE A 227 19.46 6.86 -13.12
C ILE A 227 19.75 8.30 -12.64
N GLY A 228 19.96 8.51 -11.34
CA GLY A 228 20.25 9.83 -10.75
C GLY A 228 21.75 10.15 -10.59
N SER A 229 22.63 9.24 -11.03
CA SER A 229 24.09 9.36 -10.92
C SER A 229 24.78 9.57 -12.27
N ALA A 230 24.02 9.90 -13.32
CA ALA A 230 24.49 10.15 -14.69
C ALA A 230 24.32 11.62 -15.07
#